data_AF-E3JU42-F1
#
_entry.id   AF-E3JU42-F1
#
_cell.length_a   1.000
_cell.length_b   1.000
_cell.length_c   1.000
_cell.angle_alpha   90.00
_cell.angle_beta   90.00
_cell.angle_gamma   90.00
#
_symmetry.space_group_name_H-M   'P 1'
#
loop_
_entity.id
_entity.type
_entity.pdbx_description
1 polymer ?
#
loop_
_entity_poly.entity_id
_entity_poly.type
_entity_poly.pdbx_seq_one_letter_code
_entity_poly.pdbx_strand_id
1 'polypeptide(L)'
;MKFLIFALAATALPVINAASNFKSTCSTVNNQMATLTGSLAQLKATADKLGHYHISSRCDEASQHLGYAKSSWGGISSGYGSFPWQARDSSHASRVQSRMSSCGSSLDWIYSQPEVSRYSDYRTPVQNCRRTYNSCQTGCTQIWNWPSPPGYKPRPSQQAGYRRHRRDTDEKVCPNTQETACPISANATGFECVDTQTEITSCGGCESLNEGENCLTIEGADEVGCELGECRVFSALPGFEINKENGRPTPVDVPDWE
;
A
#
# COMPACT_ATOMS: atom_id res chain seq x y z
N MET A 1 -8.65 -65.83 -5.30
CA MET A 1 -8.35 -64.65 -6.16
C MET A 1 -9.42 -63.59 -5.92
N LYS A 2 -9.00 -62.31 -5.88
CA LYS A 2 -9.77 -61.06 -5.72
C LYS A 2 -10.06 -60.59 -4.28
N PHE A 3 -9.05 -59.92 -3.71
CA PHE A 3 -9.25 -58.77 -2.83
C PHE A 3 -8.75 -57.52 -3.57
N LEU A 4 -9.68 -56.70 -4.03
CA LEU A 4 -9.54 -55.29 -4.41
C LEU A 4 -10.91 -54.71 -3.97
N ILE A 5 -11.06 -53.64 -3.21
CA ILE A 5 -10.50 -52.30 -3.38
C ILE A 5 -10.66 -51.61 -2.01
N PHE A 6 -9.59 -51.11 -1.40
CA PHE A 6 -9.65 -49.93 -0.52
C PHE A 6 -8.28 -49.26 -0.51
N ALA A 7 -8.30 -47.93 -0.65
CA ALA A 7 -7.27 -46.93 -0.32
C ALA A 7 -6.76 -46.10 -1.50
N LEU A 8 -7.59 -45.15 -1.95
CA LEU A 8 -7.14 -43.89 -2.55
C LEU A 8 -7.70 -42.73 -1.72
N ALA A 9 -7.16 -42.53 -0.52
CA ALA A 9 -7.45 -41.35 0.30
C ALA A 9 -6.39 -41.14 1.40
N ALA A 10 -5.13 -40.91 1.03
CA ALA A 10 -4.10 -40.62 2.03
C ALA A 10 -2.92 -39.79 1.51
N THR A 11 -3.17 -38.68 0.80
CA THR A 11 -2.12 -37.65 0.57
C THR A 11 -2.62 -36.20 0.60
N ALA A 12 -3.93 -35.93 0.74
CA ALA A 12 -4.48 -34.57 0.69
C ALA A 12 -4.55 -33.83 2.05
N LEU A 13 -4.38 -34.53 3.18
CA LEU A 13 -4.67 -33.97 4.50
C LEU A 13 -3.70 -32.87 5.02
N PRO A 14 -2.36 -32.91 4.81
CA PRO A 14 -1.48 -31.86 5.33
C PRO A 14 -1.51 -30.56 4.52
N VAL A 15 -1.86 -30.61 3.22
CA VAL A 15 -1.91 -29.42 2.35
C VAL A 15 -3.17 -28.60 2.58
N ILE A 16 -4.32 -29.25 2.79
CA ILE A 16 -5.59 -28.58 3.10
C ILE A 16 -5.49 -27.80 4.41
N ASN A 17 -4.80 -28.36 5.41
CA ASN A 17 -4.64 -27.71 6.73
C ASN A 17 -3.66 -26.52 6.69
N ALA A 18 -2.67 -26.53 5.80
CA ALA A 18 -1.77 -25.38 5.61
C ALA A 18 -2.47 -24.22 4.90
N ALA A 19 -3.31 -24.50 3.89
CA ALA A 19 -4.07 -23.47 3.16
C ALA A 19 -5.13 -22.79 4.04
N SER A 20 -5.86 -23.56 4.87
CA SER A 20 -6.83 -23.00 5.82
C SER A 20 -6.15 -22.12 6.87
N ASN A 21 -5.02 -22.56 7.41
CA ASN A 21 -4.22 -21.79 8.38
C ASN A 21 -3.62 -20.51 7.76
N PHE A 22 -3.21 -20.56 6.48
CA PHE A 22 -2.75 -19.38 5.76
C PHE A 22 -3.85 -18.34 5.62
N LYS A 23 -5.04 -18.76 5.15
CA LYS A 23 -6.19 -17.86 5.00
C LYS A 23 -6.62 -17.27 6.33
N SER A 24 -6.61 -18.06 7.41
CA SER A 24 -6.86 -17.58 8.77
C SER A 24 -5.85 -16.51 9.18
N THR A 25 -4.56 -16.74 8.94
CA THR A 25 -3.49 -15.77 9.21
C THR A 25 -3.69 -14.48 8.42
N CYS A 26 -4.05 -14.57 7.13
CA CYS A 26 -4.38 -13.41 6.30
C CYS A 26 -5.58 -12.62 6.85
N SER A 27 -6.62 -13.29 7.33
CA SER A 27 -7.77 -12.65 7.98
C SER A 27 -7.38 -11.96 9.28
N THR A 28 -6.50 -12.57 10.08
CA THR A 28 -5.95 -11.94 11.29
C THR A 28 -5.21 -10.65 10.95
N VAL A 29 -4.37 -10.65 9.92
CA VAL A 29 -3.66 -9.43 9.47
C VAL A 29 -4.63 -8.39 8.94
N ASN A 30 -5.66 -8.76 8.18
CA ASN A 30 -6.70 -7.83 7.74
C ASN A 30 -7.35 -7.10 8.93
N ASN A 31 -7.73 -7.85 9.97
CA ASN A 31 -8.32 -7.29 11.17
C ASN A 31 -7.34 -6.40 11.94
N GLN A 32 -6.05 -6.78 12.00
CA GLN A 32 -5.00 -5.96 12.60
C GLN A 32 -4.79 -4.65 11.84
N MET A 33 -4.76 -4.68 10.50
CA MET A 33 -4.66 -3.48 9.68
C MET A 33 -5.87 -2.57 9.83
N ALA A 34 -7.09 -3.11 9.91
CA ALA A 34 -8.30 -2.34 10.20
C ALA A 34 -8.26 -1.70 11.60
N THR A 35 -7.81 -2.46 12.60
CA THR A 35 -7.64 -1.96 13.98
C THR A 35 -6.58 -0.86 14.04
N LEU A 36 -5.51 -0.98 13.24
CA LEU A 36 -4.47 0.04 13.15
C LEU A 36 -5.00 1.32 12.50
N THR A 37 -5.86 1.22 11.47
CA THR A 37 -6.58 2.38 10.92
C THR A 37 -7.35 3.11 12.02
N GLY A 38 -8.11 2.38 12.84
CA GLY A 38 -8.84 2.96 13.98
C GLY A 38 -7.91 3.59 15.03
N SER A 39 -6.78 2.96 15.33
CA SER A 39 -5.80 3.48 16.30
C SER A 39 -5.13 4.76 15.81
N LEU A 40 -4.83 4.86 14.51
CA LEU A 40 -4.32 6.08 13.87
C LEU A 40 -5.37 7.21 13.94
N ALA A 41 -6.64 6.91 13.67
CA ALA A 41 -7.72 7.89 13.79
C ALA A 41 -7.88 8.40 15.23
N GLN A 42 -7.76 7.54 16.25
CA GLN A 42 -7.77 7.95 17.65
C GLN A 42 -6.59 8.85 18.02
N LEU A 43 -5.40 8.55 17.48
CA LEU A 43 -4.20 9.34 17.70
C LEU A 43 -4.33 10.72 17.03
N LYS A 44 -4.87 10.76 15.80
CA LYS A 44 -5.21 11.97 15.07
C LYS A 44 -6.22 12.82 15.84
N ALA A 45 -7.34 12.25 16.27
CA ALA A 45 -8.37 12.96 17.02
C ALA A 45 -7.83 13.57 18.33
N THR A 46 -6.87 12.89 18.98
CA THR A 46 -6.18 13.42 20.16
C THR A 46 -5.33 14.64 19.80
N ALA A 47 -4.59 14.56 18.69
CA ALA A 47 -3.80 15.68 18.19
C ALA A 47 -4.67 16.88 17.79
N ASP A 48 -5.78 16.63 17.09
CA ASP A 48 -6.76 17.66 16.71
C ASP A 48 -7.34 18.37 17.95
N LYS A 49 -7.77 17.58 18.96
CA LYS A 49 -8.30 18.11 20.24
C LYS A 49 -7.31 19.04 20.95
N LEU A 50 -6.01 18.75 20.85
CA LEU A 50 -4.94 19.52 21.50
C LEU A 50 -4.37 20.63 20.61
N GLY A 51 -4.82 20.77 19.36
CA GLY A 51 -4.30 21.75 18.40
C GLY A 51 -2.92 21.40 17.83
N HIS A 52 -2.48 20.15 17.91
CA HIS A 52 -1.18 19.69 17.40
C HIS A 52 -1.28 19.24 15.94
N TYR A 53 -1.55 20.19 15.04
CA TYR A 53 -1.85 19.91 13.62
C TYR A 53 -0.73 19.17 12.88
N HIS A 54 0.53 19.39 13.24
CA HIS A 54 1.67 18.67 12.63
C HIS A 54 1.66 17.17 12.96
N ILE A 55 1.22 16.78 14.17
CA ILE A 55 1.02 15.37 14.54
C ILE A 55 -0.21 14.81 13.81
N SER A 56 -1.30 15.58 13.74
CA SER A 56 -2.52 15.18 13.02
C SER A 56 -2.25 14.89 11.54
N SER A 57 -1.57 15.81 10.85
CA SER A 57 -1.15 15.63 9.45
C SER A 57 -0.26 14.40 9.25
N ARG A 58 0.67 14.13 10.19
CA ARG A 58 1.48 12.91 10.11
C ARG A 58 0.67 11.64 10.36
N CYS A 59 -0.38 11.68 11.17
CA CYS A 59 -1.33 10.57 11.32
C CYS A 59 -2.08 10.28 10.00
N ASP A 60 -2.41 11.31 9.22
CA ASP A 60 -3.03 11.15 7.89
C ASP A 60 -2.07 10.47 6.92
N GLU A 61 -0.81 10.92 6.85
CA GLU A 61 0.23 10.28 6.03
C GLU A 61 0.44 8.80 6.40
N ALA A 62 0.54 8.51 7.71
CA ALA A 62 0.64 7.14 8.19
C ALA A 62 -0.59 6.28 7.79
N SER A 63 -1.78 6.89 7.81
CA SER A 63 -3.04 6.25 7.41
C SER A 63 -3.11 5.97 5.91
N GLN A 64 -2.60 6.89 5.08
CA GLN A 64 -2.50 6.69 3.63
C GLN A 64 -1.57 5.51 3.30
N HIS A 65 -0.38 5.46 3.92
CA HIS A 65 0.53 4.33 3.76
C HIS A 65 -0.12 3.00 4.15
N LEU A 66 -0.83 2.96 5.28
CA LEU A 66 -1.58 1.79 5.70
C LEU A 66 -2.70 1.43 4.70
N GLY A 67 -3.38 2.42 4.11
CA GLY A 67 -4.37 2.22 3.06
C GLY A 67 -3.79 1.50 1.84
N TYR A 68 -2.64 1.97 1.35
CA TYR A 68 -1.94 1.31 0.24
C TYR A 68 -1.45 -0.10 0.59
N ALA A 69 -0.97 -0.30 1.83
CA ALA A 69 -0.61 -1.62 2.33
C ALA A 69 -1.83 -2.56 2.35
N LYS A 70 -3.00 -2.11 2.84
CA LYS A 70 -4.24 -2.88 2.86
C LYS A 70 -4.70 -3.27 1.45
N SER A 71 -4.65 -2.34 0.50
CA SER A 71 -4.99 -2.63 -0.90
C SER A 71 -4.09 -3.74 -1.47
N SER A 72 -2.76 -3.61 -1.29
CA SER A 72 -1.81 -4.64 -1.71
C SER A 72 -2.00 -5.97 -0.98
N TRP A 73 -2.34 -5.94 0.31
CA TRP A 73 -2.65 -7.12 1.11
C TRP A 73 -3.86 -7.90 0.59
N GLY A 74 -4.84 -7.20 0.02
CA GLY A 74 -5.99 -7.82 -0.66
C GLY A 74 -5.55 -8.88 -1.67
N GLY A 75 -4.55 -8.57 -2.50
CA GLY A 75 -3.99 -9.50 -3.49
C GLY A 75 -3.29 -10.72 -2.87
N ILE A 76 -2.67 -10.56 -1.70
CA ILE A 76 -2.09 -11.69 -0.95
C ILE A 76 -3.19 -12.60 -0.40
N SER A 77 -4.20 -11.99 0.22
CA SER A 77 -5.29 -12.71 0.88
C SER A 77 -6.16 -13.52 -0.08
N SER A 78 -6.32 -13.05 -1.32
CA SER A 78 -7.11 -13.71 -2.36
C SER A 78 -6.29 -14.64 -3.25
N GLY A 79 -5.03 -14.30 -3.54
CA GLY A 79 -4.25 -14.95 -4.59
C GLY A 79 -3.44 -16.17 -4.17
N TYR A 80 -3.08 -16.30 -2.88
CA TYR A 80 -2.06 -17.25 -2.45
C TYR A 80 -2.54 -18.37 -1.53
N GLY A 81 -3.85 -18.54 -1.36
CA GLY A 81 -4.42 -19.58 -0.48
C GLY A 81 -3.96 -21.00 -0.84
N SER A 82 -3.85 -21.32 -2.13
CA SER A 82 -3.42 -22.65 -2.61
C SER A 82 -1.91 -22.84 -2.62
N PHE A 83 -1.14 -21.75 -2.69
CA PHE A 83 0.32 -21.76 -2.70
C PHE A 83 0.92 -20.70 -1.76
N PRO A 84 0.69 -20.81 -0.43
CA PRO A 84 1.11 -19.82 0.56
C PRO A 84 2.58 -19.38 0.49
N TRP A 85 3.48 -20.33 0.23
CA TRP A 85 4.93 -20.09 0.20
C TRP A 85 5.39 -19.20 -0.96
N GLN A 86 4.53 -18.94 -1.95
CA GLN A 86 4.81 -18.02 -3.05
C GLN A 86 4.44 -16.57 -2.71
N ALA A 87 3.64 -16.33 -1.65
CA ALA A 87 3.16 -15.00 -1.31
C ALA A 87 4.31 -14.02 -1.06
N ARG A 88 5.38 -14.47 -0.39
CA ARG A 88 6.56 -13.66 -0.06
C ARG A 88 7.32 -13.11 -1.27
N ASP A 89 7.26 -13.80 -2.40
CA ASP A 89 7.99 -13.44 -3.62
C ASP A 89 7.14 -12.56 -4.56
N SER A 90 5.92 -12.23 -4.14
CA SER A 90 4.98 -11.43 -4.93
C SER A 90 5.27 -9.94 -4.87
N SER A 91 4.89 -9.22 -5.91
CA SER A 91 4.90 -7.75 -5.92
C SER A 91 3.97 -7.16 -4.84
N HIS A 92 2.90 -7.86 -4.48
CA HIS A 92 2.04 -7.49 -3.35
C HIS A 92 2.80 -7.52 -2.02
N ALA A 93 3.64 -8.53 -1.78
CA ALA A 93 4.44 -8.62 -0.55
C ALA A 93 5.43 -7.46 -0.44
N SER A 94 6.18 -7.18 -1.50
CA SER A 94 7.11 -6.05 -1.54
C SER A 94 6.40 -4.71 -1.28
N ARG A 95 5.22 -4.50 -1.86
CA ARG A 95 4.41 -3.28 -1.64
C ARG A 95 3.92 -3.18 -0.20
N VAL A 96 3.42 -4.28 0.39
CA VAL A 96 3.01 -4.29 1.80
C VAL A 96 4.19 -3.97 2.71
N GLN A 97 5.34 -4.62 2.51
CA GLN A 97 6.54 -4.39 3.32
C GLN A 97 7.00 -2.94 3.24
N SER A 98 7.09 -2.38 2.02
CA SER A 98 7.47 -0.99 1.81
C SER A 98 6.50 -0.01 2.48
N ARG A 99 5.19 -0.14 2.22
CA ARG A 99 4.18 0.77 2.77
C ARG A 99 4.04 0.64 4.29
N MET A 100 4.17 -0.57 4.85
CA MET A 100 4.21 -0.76 6.30
C MET A 100 5.46 -0.14 6.93
N SER A 101 6.61 -0.14 6.24
CA SER A 101 7.82 0.56 6.67
C SER A 101 7.64 2.08 6.67
N SER A 102 7.03 2.64 5.63
CA SER A 102 6.70 4.07 5.57
C SER A 102 5.74 4.47 6.69
N CYS A 103 4.66 3.69 6.90
CA CYS A 103 3.74 3.88 8.03
C CYS A 103 4.47 3.86 9.38
N GLY A 104 5.40 2.91 9.59
CA GLY A 104 6.23 2.83 10.80
C GLY A 104 7.11 4.06 11.00
N SER A 105 7.70 4.57 9.91
CA SER A 105 8.54 5.77 9.95
C SER A 105 7.74 7.01 10.36
N SER A 106 6.52 7.16 9.85
CA SER A 106 5.60 8.22 10.27
C SER A 106 5.22 8.09 11.74
N LEU A 107 4.97 6.86 12.23
CA LEU A 107 4.68 6.59 13.64
C LEU A 107 5.86 6.91 14.56
N ASP A 108 7.07 6.50 14.20
CA ASP A 108 8.28 6.80 14.97
C ASP A 108 8.50 8.31 15.07
N TRP A 109 8.28 9.05 13.97
CA TRP A 109 8.29 10.51 14.01
C TRP A 109 7.25 11.08 14.97
N ILE A 110 5.99 10.59 14.93
CA ILE A 110 4.93 11.05 15.85
C ILE A 110 5.36 10.81 17.29
N TYR A 111 5.85 9.61 17.61
CA TYR A 111 6.23 9.26 18.97
C TYR A 111 7.47 10.00 19.48
N SER A 112 8.26 10.60 18.58
CA SER A 112 9.39 11.43 18.94
C SER A 112 9.02 12.88 19.30
N GLN A 113 7.77 13.31 19.03
CA GLN A 113 7.35 14.68 19.30
C GLN A 113 7.26 14.95 20.82
N PRO A 114 7.79 16.08 21.33
CA PRO A 114 7.74 16.42 22.76
C PRO A 114 6.33 16.41 23.35
N GLU A 115 5.34 16.87 22.58
CA GLU A 115 3.92 16.94 22.91
C GLU A 115 3.36 15.56 23.29
N VAL A 116 3.79 14.52 22.58
CA VAL A 116 3.32 13.15 22.79
C VAL A 116 3.72 12.61 24.16
N SER A 117 4.88 13.03 24.67
CA SER A 117 5.33 12.67 26.02
C SER A 117 4.77 13.57 27.12
N ARG A 118 4.48 14.83 26.78
CA ARG A 118 4.07 15.89 27.73
C ARG A 118 2.59 15.84 28.08
N TYR A 119 1.73 15.46 27.13
CA TYR A 119 0.27 15.44 27.33
C TYR A 119 -0.21 14.03 27.60
N SER A 120 -0.81 13.81 28.78
CA SER A 120 -1.30 12.49 29.20
C SER A 120 -2.38 11.91 28.29
N ASP A 121 -3.13 12.74 27.57
CA ASP A 121 -4.15 12.33 26.59
C ASP A 121 -3.57 11.41 25.49
N TYR A 122 -2.29 11.54 25.14
CA TYR A 122 -1.64 10.67 24.16
C TYR A 122 -1.33 9.26 24.65
N ARG A 123 -1.31 9.04 25.97
CA ARG A 123 -0.81 7.78 26.56
C ARG A 123 -1.52 6.55 25.99
N THR A 124 -2.85 6.54 26.02
CA THR A 124 -3.65 5.39 25.57
C THR A 124 -3.63 5.24 24.04
N PRO A 125 -3.91 6.30 23.23
CA PRO A 125 -3.83 6.20 21.77
C PRO A 125 -2.48 5.71 21.25
N VAL A 126 -1.37 6.20 21.81
CA VAL A 126 -0.02 5.78 21.42
C VAL A 126 0.22 4.30 21.75
N GLN A 127 -0.14 3.86 22.97
CA GLN A 127 0.04 2.46 23.37
C GLN A 127 -0.77 1.50 22.48
N ASN A 128 -2.02 1.85 22.18
CA ASN A 128 -2.88 1.05 21.31
C ASN A 128 -2.33 1.00 19.88
N CYS A 129 -1.90 2.13 19.34
CA CYS A 129 -1.33 2.23 18.00
C CYS A 129 -0.04 1.41 17.89
N ARG A 130 0.91 1.56 18.82
CA ARG A 130 2.15 0.76 18.87
C ARG A 130 1.88 -0.74 18.93
N ARG A 131 1.00 -1.18 19.85
CA ARG A 131 0.66 -2.60 20.00
C ARG A 131 0.07 -3.16 18.70
N THR A 132 -0.81 -2.41 18.06
CA THR A 132 -1.51 -2.87 16.85
C THR A 132 -0.57 -2.88 15.64
N TYR A 133 0.29 -1.87 15.50
CA TYR A 133 1.33 -1.84 14.47
C TYR A 133 2.28 -3.05 14.60
N ASN A 134 2.76 -3.33 15.80
CA ASN A 134 3.64 -4.48 16.06
C ASN A 134 2.93 -5.82 15.78
N SER A 135 1.65 -5.92 16.14
CA SER A 135 0.83 -7.09 15.82
C SER A 135 0.72 -7.29 14.31
N CYS A 136 0.49 -6.21 13.56
CA CYS A 136 0.43 -6.24 12.10
C CYS A 136 1.77 -6.65 11.47
N GLN A 137 2.89 -6.08 11.91
CA GLN A 137 4.21 -6.48 11.43
C GLN A 137 4.51 -7.97 11.69
N THR A 138 4.14 -8.45 12.88
CA THR A 138 4.28 -9.86 13.25
C THR A 138 3.45 -10.76 12.34
N GLY A 139 2.18 -10.42 12.13
CA GLY A 139 1.30 -11.19 11.25
C GLY A 139 1.76 -11.18 9.79
N CYS A 140 2.21 -10.03 9.27
CA CYS A 140 2.84 -9.96 7.95
C CYS A 140 4.08 -10.88 7.86
N THR A 141 4.93 -10.85 8.88
CA THR A 141 6.15 -11.68 8.94
C THR A 141 5.83 -13.18 8.96
N GLN A 142 4.73 -13.60 9.59
CA GLN A 142 4.28 -15.00 9.55
C GLN A 142 3.92 -15.43 8.12
N ILE A 143 3.30 -14.56 7.33
CA ILE A 143 3.00 -14.81 5.91
C ILE A 143 4.30 -14.88 5.09
N TRP A 144 5.26 -14.01 5.35
CA TRP A 144 6.55 -14.00 4.63
C TRP A 144 7.40 -15.23 4.93
N ASN A 145 7.31 -15.76 6.15
CA ASN A 145 8.06 -16.93 6.59
C ASN A 145 7.30 -18.24 6.39
N TRP A 146 6.23 -18.24 5.57
CA TRP A 146 5.42 -19.43 5.37
C TRP A 146 6.27 -20.60 4.80
N PRO A 147 6.18 -21.81 5.37
CA PRO A 147 7.01 -22.93 4.95
C PRO A 147 6.64 -23.42 3.55
N SER A 148 7.66 -23.76 2.75
CA SER A 148 7.49 -24.39 1.44
C SER A 148 7.47 -25.93 1.54
N PRO A 149 6.74 -26.63 0.67
CA PRO A 149 6.75 -28.10 0.62
C PRO A 149 8.16 -28.68 0.36
N PRO A 150 8.45 -29.90 0.84
CA PRO A 150 9.69 -30.59 0.53
C PRO A 150 9.90 -30.70 -0.98
N GLY A 151 11.10 -30.37 -1.46
CA GLY A 151 11.42 -30.41 -2.89
C GLY A 151 10.90 -29.21 -3.70
N TYR A 152 10.17 -28.27 -3.09
CA TYR A 152 9.96 -26.95 -3.68
C TYR A 152 11.31 -26.25 -3.81
N LYS A 153 11.86 -26.31 -5.02
CA LYS A 153 12.91 -25.41 -5.45
C LYS A 153 12.16 -24.21 -6.03
N PRO A 154 12.20 -23.03 -5.39
CA PRO A 154 11.78 -21.84 -6.09
C PRO A 154 12.51 -21.88 -7.43
N ARG A 155 11.78 -21.68 -8.55
CA ARG A 155 12.48 -21.44 -9.81
C ARG A 155 13.51 -20.37 -9.45
N PRO A 156 14.82 -20.62 -9.65
CA PRO A 156 15.74 -19.52 -9.63
C PRO A 156 15.07 -18.47 -10.49
N SER A 157 14.88 -17.26 -9.98
CA SER A 157 14.66 -16.17 -10.91
C SER A 157 15.76 -16.37 -11.97
N GLN A 158 15.45 -16.17 -13.24
CA GLN A 158 16.49 -16.17 -14.27
C GLN A 158 17.45 -14.97 -14.09
N GLN A 159 17.79 -14.63 -12.85
CA GLN A 159 18.81 -13.73 -12.33
C GLN A 159 19.91 -14.55 -11.64
N ALA A 160 20.21 -15.73 -12.15
CA ALA A 160 21.55 -16.34 -12.02
C ALA A 160 22.27 -16.18 -13.36
N GLY A 161 22.57 -14.93 -13.70
CA GLY A 161 23.26 -14.53 -14.93
C GLY A 161 23.50 -13.02 -15.02
N TYR A 162 22.60 -12.21 -14.45
CA TYR A 162 22.75 -10.76 -14.38
C TYR A 162 22.77 -10.25 -12.94
N ARG A 163 23.77 -10.69 -12.15
CA ARG A 163 24.23 -9.98 -10.96
C ARG A 163 25.55 -9.26 -11.24
N ARG A 164 25.48 -8.28 -12.14
CA ARG A 164 26.24 -7.01 -12.17
C ARG A 164 25.35 -6.12 -13.05
N HIS A 165 24.51 -5.23 -12.54
CA HIS A 165 24.87 -4.01 -11.82
C HIS A 165 23.72 -3.59 -10.91
N ARG A 166 23.90 -3.83 -9.61
CA ARG A 166 23.45 -2.88 -8.59
C ARG A 166 24.64 -1.93 -8.38
N ARG A 167 24.86 -1.06 -9.37
CA ARG A 167 25.57 0.23 -9.24
C ARG A 167 24.50 1.22 -9.68
N ASP A 168 24.00 2.14 -8.87
CA ASP A 168 24.70 3.38 -8.51
C ASP A 168 25.41 4.09 -9.68
N THR A 169 24.96 3.84 -10.90
CA THR A 169 25.30 4.61 -12.10
C THR A 169 24.05 4.66 -12.96
N ASP A 170 23.22 5.68 -12.74
CA ASP A 170 22.84 6.71 -13.71
C ASP A 170 22.93 6.35 -15.22
N GLU A 171 22.47 5.16 -15.61
CA GLU A 171 22.33 4.76 -17.01
C GLU A 171 20.84 4.77 -17.37
N LYS A 172 20.34 6.00 -17.50
CA LYS A 172 19.21 6.48 -18.29
C LYS A 172 18.45 5.38 -19.06
N VAL A 173 17.50 4.73 -18.37
CA VAL A 173 16.51 3.82 -19.00
C VAL A 173 15.71 4.57 -20.07
N CYS A 174 15.51 5.87 -19.84
CA CYS A 174 14.93 6.82 -20.79
C CYS A 174 16.01 7.71 -21.40
N PRO A 175 15.97 8.00 -22.71
CA PRO A 175 16.97 8.86 -23.36
C PRO A 175 17.09 10.24 -22.69
N ASN A 176 15.99 10.75 -22.14
CA ASN A 176 15.92 11.98 -21.39
C ASN A 176 16.05 11.72 -19.87
N THR A 177 16.86 12.51 -19.19
CA THR A 177 17.03 12.47 -17.72
C THR A 177 15.84 12.97 -16.94
N GLN A 178 14.94 13.70 -17.59
CA GLN A 178 13.72 14.24 -16.97
C GLN A 178 12.56 13.23 -17.06
N GLU A 179 12.74 12.14 -17.81
CA GLU A 179 11.73 11.11 -17.99
C GLU A 179 11.93 9.94 -17.01
N THR A 180 10.83 9.43 -16.51
CA THR A 180 10.72 8.23 -15.69
C THR A 180 10.28 7.05 -16.57
N ALA A 181 10.94 5.90 -16.41
CA ALA A 181 10.54 4.68 -17.11
C ALA A 181 9.31 4.05 -16.44
N CYS A 182 8.14 4.28 -17.03
CA CYS A 182 6.86 3.77 -16.54
C CYS A 182 6.44 2.51 -17.28
N PRO A 183 6.05 1.42 -16.61
CA PRO A 183 5.52 0.24 -17.29
C PRO A 183 4.27 0.59 -18.11
N ILE A 184 4.17 0.10 -19.34
CA ILE A 184 3.01 0.38 -20.22
C ILE A 184 1.69 -0.15 -19.62
N SER A 185 1.80 -1.19 -18.77
CA SER A 185 0.71 -1.63 -17.90
C SER A 185 1.31 -2.37 -16.71
N ALA A 186 0.50 -2.62 -15.67
CA ALA A 186 0.95 -3.32 -14.45
C ALA A 186 1.61 -4.69 -14.70
N ASN A 187 1.33 -5.33 -15.85
CA ASN A 187 1.87 -6.63 -16.24
C ASN A 187 2.74 -6.59 -17.52
N ALA A 188 3.00 -5.39 -18.07
CA ALA A 188 3.83 -5.26 -19.26
C ALA A 188 5.30 -5.54 -18.96
N THR A 189 5.99 -6.16 -19.91
CA THR A 189 7.45 -6.30 -19.88
C THR A 189 8.17 -5.08 -20.47
N GLY A 190 7.43 -4.17 -21.11
CA GLY A 190 7.93 -2.93 -21.69
C GLY A 190 7.59 -1.71 -20.84
N PHE A 191 8.40 -0.66 -21.01
CA PHE A 191 8.21 0.65 -20.38
C PHE A 191 8.06 1.72 -21.46
N GLU A 192 7.34 2.77 -21.10
CA GLU A 192 7.32 4.05 -21.77
C GLU A 192 8.10 5.06 -20.91
N CYS A 193 8.65 6.08 -21.57
CA CYS A 193 9.40 7.13 -20.91
C CYS A 193 8.51 8.35 -20.79
N VAL A 194 8.24 8.73 -19.55
CA VAL A 194 7.22 9.72 -19.23
C VAL A 194 7.83 10.79 -18.35
N ASP A 195 7.69 12.06 -18.75
CA ASP A 195 8.03 13.17 -17.85
C ASP A 195 6.92 13.29 -16.79
N THR A 196 7.11 12.58 -15.68
CA THR A 196 6.17 12.58 -14.54
C THR A 196 6.00 13.95 -13.87
N GLN A 197 6.81 14.95 -14.23
CA GLN A 197 6.65 16.32 -13.71
C GLN A 197 5.59 17.11 -14.46
N THR A 198 5.27 16.72 -15.70
CA THR A 198 4.34 17.45 -16.59
C THR A 198 3.31 16.57 -17.27
N GLU A 199 3.48 15.24 -17.29
CA GLU A 199 2.53 14.31 -17.89
C GLU A 199 1.27 14.19 -17.03
N ILE A 200 0.12 14.48 -17.64
CA ILE A 200 -1.16 14.57 -16.95
C ILE A 200 -1.73 13.20 -16.55
N THR A 201 -1.37 12.14 -17.27
CA THR A 201 -1.86 10.79 -17.02
C THR A 201 -1.01 9.98 -16.06
N SER A 202 0.17 10.47 -15.70
CA SER A 202 1.14 9.85 -14.78
C SER A 202 1.86 10.93 -13.98
N CYS A 203 1.08 11.83 -13.39
CA CYS A 203 1.59 12.99 -12.69
C CYS A 203 2.18 12.57 -11.33
N GLY A 204 3.42 12.95 -11.06
CA GLY A 204 4.13 12.62 -9.82
C GLY A 204 4.69 11.19 -9.77
N GLY A 205 4.43 10.36 -10.77
CA GLY A 205 4.91 8.98 -10.84
C GLY A 205 4.12 8.12 -11.82
N CYS A 206 4.54 6.88 -12.00
CA CYS A 206 3.90 5.99 -12.97
C CYS A 206 2.50 5.58 -12.50
N GLU A 207 1.46 5.96 -13.25
CA GLU A 207 0.07 5.62 -12.93
C GLU A 207 -0.16 4.11 -12.97
N SER A 208 0.47 3.41 -13.92
CA SER A 208 0.38 1.95 -14.05
C SER A 208 0.92 1.19 -12.82
N LEU A 209 1.74 1.86 -12.01
CA LEU A 209 2.25 1.38 -10.73
C LEU A 209 1.50 1.96 -9.52
N ASN A 210 0.54 2.85 -9.74
CA ASN A 210 -0.11 3.70 -8.74
C ASN A 210 0.91 4.51 -7.91
N GLU A 211 1.95 4.99 -8.58
CA GLU A 211 2.98 5.86 -7.98
C GLU A 211 2.72 7.34 -8.27
N GLY A 212 1.96 7.62 -9.33
CA GLY A 212 1.40 8.94 -9.63
C GLY A 212 -0.09 8.88 -9.89
N GLU A 213 -0.64 10.02 -10.26
CA GLU A 213 -2.06 10.24 -10.45
C GLU A 213 -2.38 10.60 -11.90
N ASN A 214 -3.47 10.05 -12.42
CA ASN A 214 -4.06 10.52 -13.67
C ASN A 214 -4.98 11.71 -13.36
N CYS A 215 -4.50 12.94 -13.60
CA CYS A 215 -5.26 14.14 -13.27
C CYS A 215 -6.57 14.24 -14.07
N LEU A 216 -6.70 13.55 -15.21
CA LEU A 216 -7.96 13.49 -15.98
C LEU A 216 -9.07 12.71 -15.26
N THR A 217 -8.73 11.95 -14.22
CA THR A 217 -9.69 11.14 -13.45
C THR A 217 -10.20 11.84 -12.19
N ILE A 218 -9.80 13.09 -11.97
CA ILE A 218 -10.23 13.90 -10.83
C ILE A 218 -11.70 14.26 -10.98
N GLU A 219 -12.52 13.78 -10.07
CA GLU A 219 -13.96 14.03 -10.08
C GLU A 219 -14.27 15.52 -9.98
N GLY A 220 -15.21 16.00 -10.80
CA GLY A 220 -15.67 17.38 -10.81
C GLY A 220 -14.68 18.37 -11.43
N ALA A 221 -13.51 17.93 -11.90
CA ALA A 221 -12.54 18.80 -12.57
C ALA A 221 -12.90 18.96 -14.05
N ASP A 222 -12.79 20.18 -14.57
CA ASP A 222 -13.03 20.50 -15.99
C ASP A 222 -11.69 20.69 -16.71
N GLU A 223 -10.83 21.57 -16.18
CA GLU A 223 -9.47 21.77 -16.68
C GLU A 223 -8.44 21.39 -15.61
N VAL A 224 -7.50 20.54 -16.00
CA VAL A 224 -6.46 19.97 -15.13
C VAL A 224 -5.09 20.03 -15.80
N GLY A 225 -4.04 19.99 -14.99
CA GLY A 225 -2.66 19.86 -15.46
C GLY A 225 -1.78 19.16 -14.44
N CYS A 226 -0.57 18.80 -14.87
CA CYS A 226 0.48 18.33 -13.99
C CYS A 226 1.56 19.41 -13.88
N GLU A 227 1.82 19.88 -12.66
CA GLU A 227 2.87 20.86 -12.39
C GLU A 227 3.79 20.34 -11.31
N LEU A 228 5.08 20.17 -11.65
CA LEU A 228 6.11 19.69 -10.70
C LEU A 228 5.73 18.37 -10.02
N GLY A 229 5.05 17.48 -10.76
CA GLY A 229 4.61 16.19 -10.25
C GLY A 229 3.36 16.23 -9.36
N GLU A 230 2.64 17.34 -9.32
CA GLU A 230 1.37 17.46 -8.61
C GLU A 230 0.24 17.79 -9.58
N CYS A 231 -0.90 17.10 -9.44
CA CYS A 231 -2.10 17.45 -10.18
C CYS A 231 -2.64 18.81 -9.71
N ARG A 232 -2.78 19.74 -10.64
CA ARG A 232 -3.41 21.05 -10.46
C ARG A 232 -4.76 21.04 -11.16
N VAL A 233 -5.79 21.52 -10.46
CA VAL A 233 -7.11 21.75 -11.02
C VAL A 233 -7.25 23.24 -11.27
N PHE A 234 -7.46 23.64 -12.52
CA PHE A 234 -7.59 25.04 -12.93
C PHE A 234 -9.05 25.49 -12.95
N SER A 235 -9.97 24.59 -13.33
CA SER A 235 -11.41 24.83 -13.31
C SER A 235 -12.18 23.58 -12.88
N ALA A 236 -13.38 23.81 -12.33
CA ALA A 236 -14.30 22.75 -11.95
C ALA A 236 -15.54 22.76 -12.86
N LEU A 237 -16.16 21.61 -13.04
CA LEU A 237 -17.41 21.44 -13.78
C LEU A 237 -18.56 22.18 -13.08
N PRO A 238 -19.64 22.53 -13.80
CA PRO A 238 -20.84 23.10 -13.20
C PRO A 238 -21.36 22.23 -12.04
N GLY A 239 -21.66 22.86 -10.90
CA GLY A 239 -22.06 22.16 -9.67
C GLY A 239 -20.91 21.77 -8.76
N PHE A 240 -19.67 22.12 -9.10
CA PHE A 240 -18.48 21.93 -8.26
C PHE A 240 -17.75 23.26 -8.04
N GLU A 241 -17.13 23.40 -6.86
CA GLU A 241 -16.24 24.51 -6.50
C GLU A 241 -14.87 23.95 -6.10
N ILE A 242 -13.79 24.65 -6.44
CA ILE A 242 -12.43 24.25 -6.05
C ILE A 242 -12.24 24.55 -4.56
N ASN A 243 -12.00 23.50 -3.77
CA ASN A 243 -11.66 23.61 -2.36
C ASN A 243 -10.28 24.25 -2.19
N LYS A 244 -10.22 25.33 -1.42
CA LYS A 244 -8.99 26.14 -1.23
C LYS A 244 -7.91 25.45 -0.40
N GLU A 245 -8.28 24.45 0.41
CA GLU A 245 -7.35 23.73 1.29
C GLU A 245 -6.58 22.64 0.55
N ASN A 246 -7.27 21.89 -0.33
CA ASN A 246 -6.68 20.75 -1.04
C ASN A 246 -6.57 20.93 -2.56
N GLY A 247 -7.10 22.03 -3.11
CA GLY A 247 -7.07 22.33 -4.54
C GLY A 247 -7.92 21.40 -5.41
N ARG A 248 -8.87 20.66 -4.83
CA ARG A 248 -9.73 19.69 -5.54
C ARG A 248 -11.18 20.17 -5.62
N PRO A 249 -11.93 19.79 -6.67
CA PRO A 249 -13.35 20.07 -6.75
C PRO A 249 -14.14 19.41 -5.62
N THR A 250 -15.08 20.15 -5.05
CA THR A 250 -16.10 19.66 -4.13
C THR A 250 -17.46 20.09 -4.65
N PRO A 251 -18.49 19.23 -4.59
CA PRO A 251 -19.84 19.62 -4.97
C PRO A 251 -20.28 20.89 -4.22
N VAL A 252 -20.90 21.82 -4.93
CA VAL A 252 -21.55 22.97 -4.30
C VAL A 252 -22.82 22.46 -3.65
N ASP A 253 -22.97 22.70 -2.34
CA ASP A 253 -24.24 22.49 -1.66
C ASP A 253 -25.27 23.44 -2.28
N VAL A 254 -26.07 22.95 -3.21
CA VAL A 254 -27.25 23.65 -3.70
C VAL A 254 -28.22 23.68 -2.52
N PRO A 255 -28.53 24.84 -1.93
CA PRO A 255 -29.51 24.85 -0.87
C PRO A 255 -30.86 24.49 -1.50
N ASP A 256 -31.58 23.56 -0.87
CA ASP A 256 -32.96 23.20 -1.20
C ASP A 256 -33.85 24.46 -1.12
N TRP A 257 -33.96 25.20 -2.21
CA TRP A 257 -35.10 26.08 -2.47
C TRP A 257 -35.52 25.98 -3.93
N GLU A 258 -36.75 25.45 -4.07
CA GLU A 258 -37.61 25.24 -5.25
C GLU A 258 -37.42 23.96 -6.08
#